data_AF-A0ABC8X836-F1
#
_entry.id   AF-A0ABC8X836-F1
#
_cell.length_a   1.000
_cell.length_b   1.000
_cell.length_c   1.000
_cell.angle_alpha   90.00
_cell.angle_beta   90.00
_cell.angle_gamma   90.00
#
_symmetry.space_group_name_H-M   'P 1'
#
loop_
_entity.id
_entity.type
_entity.pdbx_description
1 polymer ?
#
loop_
_entity_poly.entity_id
_entity_poly.type
_entity_poly.pdbx_seq_one_letter_code
_entity_poly.pdbx_strand_id
1 'polypeptide(L)'
;MEAPSLLPGISLDVSDFVPSDDIFNPIAIDKAVAYMTEVARISLATPGRKGIMKLLTNDNGEVKSVELDLPTKLGLNCREMDMLQHAKEIFCFFDATTNLFRHLTRLFLHNARFDELQMHRLLNCCEQLQHVVLNDCDTGDESVLKINMPNSKISYLKLCSCCFEKVELSCLPKLSELHYESWYSLSTPFSFGIVPCLEEVRLVCCMAHYQSGHNLSKLLHGTEVLRALTLDFQGAKVWMLPEGQKLHSLFKSLSTLFIHGIYVGFGLSWTKTLLEAAPSLKTFGIKVWDNVCDDNSEETRSMYAKRTNPWPKNNEANGSRHTHLTRLEFGGFMAVKKHLQFVRSIMDYASSLETILLEDKDPCKDCDAVNTNLIRSSTGSMFPRNKCEQDIILSQLGVGVSYAAQIIFK
;
A
#
# COMPACT_ATOMS: atom_id res chain seq x y z
N MET A 1 26.91 19.01 35.45
CA MET A 1 28.30 19.00 34.97
C MET A 1 28.44 17.75 34.13
N GLU A 2 28.62 17.74 32.82
CA GLU A 2 29.00 18.74 31.81
C GLU A 2 28.08 18.60 30.56
N ALA A 3 28.16 19.56 29.65
CA ALA A 3 27.24 19.84 28.56
C ALA A 3 27.24 18.83 27.38
N PRO A 4 26.16 18.78 26.59
CA PRO A 4 25.98 17.89 25.44
C PRO A 4 26.61 18.48 24.16
N SER A 5 27.39 17.69 23.42
CA SER A 5 27.82 18.02 22.06
C SER A 5 27.08 17.14 21.05
N LEU A 6 25.78 17.36 20.89
CA LEU A 6 25.03 16.89 19.72
C LEU A 6 25.11 17.97 18.65
N LEU A 7 26.14 17.89 17.81
CA LEU A 7 26.09 18.55 16.49
C LEU A 7 24.87 18.00 15.74
N PRO A 8 24.06 18.83 15.07
CA PRO A 8 22.99 18.36 14.21
C PRO A 8 23.62 17.72 12.96
N GLY A 9 23.75 16.39 12.97
CA GLY A 9 24.27 15.64 11.84
C GLY A 9 23.38 15.79 10.60
N ILE A 10 23.99 16.20 9.49
CA ILE A 10 23.47 15.98 8.14
C ILE A 10 23.71 14.50 7.83
N SER A 11 22.66 13.74 7.52
CA SER A 11 22.78 12.36 7.03
C SER A 11 22.44 12.34 5.54
N LEU A 12 23.48 12.39 4.72
CA LEU A 12 23.49 12.04 3.29
C LEU A 12 24.03 10.61 3.22
N ASP A 13 23.32 9.65 2.64
CA ASP A 13 23.84 8.28 2.52
C ASP A 13 24.15 7.97 1.06
N VAL A 14 25.43 8.14 0.73
CA VAL A 14 26.10 7.39 -0.32
C VAL A 14 26.38 6.03 0.30
N SER A 15 25.69 4.96 -0.11
CA SER A 15 26.30 3.65 0.09
C SER A 15 27.58 3.65 -0.72
N ASP A 16 28.67 3.80 0.01
CA ASP A 16 30.03 3.46 -0.36
C ASP A 16 30.66 4.46 -1.34
N PHE A 17 31.65 5.23 -0.85
CA PHE A 17 32.63 5.93 -1.67
C PHE A 17 33.52 4.94 -2.50
N VAL A 18 32.92 3.92 -3.14
CA VAL A 18 33.54 2.79 -3.86
C VAL A 18 34.18 1.80 -2.83
N PRO A 19 34.12 0.45 -2.97
CA PRO A 19 34.74 -0.26 -4.09
C PRO A 19 34.20 -1.64 -4.54
N SER A 20 34.14 -1.84 -5.85
CA SER A 20 34.90 -2.91 -6.51
C SER A 20 35.00 -2.60 -8.00
N ASP A 21 36.18 -2.18 -8.42
CA ASP A 21 36.73 -2.22 -9.79
C ASP A 21 35.69 -2.19 -10.93
N ASP A 22 35.34 -0.99 -11.42
CA ASP A 22 35.50 -0.66 -12.85
C ASP A 22 35.01 0.78 -13.19
N ILE A 23 35.90 1.50 -13.88
CA ILE A 23 35.77 2.70 -14.74
C ILE A 23 34.50 3.58 -14.58
N PHE A 24 34.60 4.69 -13.82
CA PHE A 24 33.54 5.70 -13.65
C PHE A 24 33.57 6.86 -14.68
N ASN A 25 32.39 7.44 -14.99
CA ASN A 25 32.19 8.64 -15.81
C ASN A 25 32.32 9.95 -14.98
N PRO A 26 33.34 10.81 -15.23
CA PRO A 26 33.58 12.03 -14.44
C PRO A 26 32.43 13.05 -14.44
N ILE A 27 31.66 13.12 -15.53
CA ILE A 27 30.60 14.13 -15.72
C ILE A 27 29.40 13.88 -14.79
N ALA A 28 29.10 12.61 -14.51
CA ALA A 28 28.00 12.24 -13.63
C ALA A 28 28.31 12.56 -12.16
N ILE A 29 29.58 12.37 -11.76
CA ILE A 29 30.10 12.74 -10.44
C ILE A 29 30.05 14.26 -10.26
N ASP A 30 30.49 15.04 -11.24
CA ASP A 30 30.46 16.50 -11.16
C ASP A 30 29.03 17.04 -11.00
N LYS A 31 28.04 16.46 -11.71
CA LYS A 31 26.62 16.83 -11.54
C LYS A 31 26.09 16.44 -10.16
N ALA A 32 26.38 15.23 -9.69
CA ALA A 32 25.99 14.76 -8.37
C ALA A 32 26.57 15.66 -7.26
N VAL A 33 27.87 15.95 -7.35
CA VAL A 33 28.57 16.84 -6.42
C VAL A 33 28.02 18.26 -6.49
N ALA A 34 27.66 18.78 -7.67
CA ALA A 34 27.04 20.10 -7.80
C ALA A 34 25.68 20.17 -7.10
N TYR A 35 24.79 19.18 -7.31
CA TYR A 35 23.50 19.13 -6.62
C TYR A 35 23.67 18.97 -5.10
N MET A 36 24.56 18.08 -4.66
CA MET A 36 24.83 17.89 -3.23
C MET A 36 25.46 19.13 -2.59
N THR A 37 26.34 19.84 -3.30
CA THR A 37 26.94 21.09 -2.81
C THR A 37 25.89 22.19 -2.68
N GLU A 38 24.95 22.26 -3.63
CA GLU A 38 23.84 23.21 -3.58
C GLU A 38 22.89 22.90 -2.41
N VAL A 39 22.53 21.64 -2.21
CA VAL A 39 21.70 21.19 -1.07
C VAL A 39 22.42 21.36 0.27
N ALA A 40 23.73 21.17 0.32
CA ALA A 40 24.55 21.38 1.51
C ALA A 40 24.64 22.87 1.87
N ARG A 41 24.96 23.76 0.91
CA ARG A 41 24.95 25.23 1.13
C ARG A 41 23.59 25.72 1.58
N ILE A 42 22.58 25.29 0.82
CA ILE A 42 21.18 25.08 1.17
C ILE A 42 20.91 24.99 2.68
N SER A 43 21.14 23.76 3.14
CA SER A 43 20.87 23.22 4.46
C SER A 43 21.66 23.91 5.56
N LEU A 44 22.92 24.29 5.30
CA LEU A 44 23.79 25.02 6.23
C LEU A 44 23.32 26.45 6.50
N ALA A 45 22.59 27.09 5.58
CA ALA A 45 22.08 28.45 5.76
C ALA A 45 20.85 28.57 6.67
N THR A 46 20.27 27.48 7.17
CA THR A 46 19.10 27.53 8.07
C THR A 46 19.14 26.32 9.02
N PRO A 47 19.55 26.52 10.29
CA PRO A 47 19.86 25.42 11.21
C PRO A 47 18.62 24.56 11.56
N GLY A 48 18.80 23.24 11.64
CA GLY A 48 17.79 22.32 12.19
C GLY A 48 17.08 21.38 11.20
N ARG A 49 17.64 21.14 10.02
CA ARG A 49 16.98 20.39 8.92
C ARG A 49 17.34 18.91 8.90
N LYS A 50 16.42 18.07 8.41
CA LYS A 50 16.69 16.72 7.91
C LYS A 50 16.01 16.59 6.55
N GLY A 51 16.80 16.61 5.49
CA GLY A 51 16.37 16.25 4.14
C GLY A 51 17.32 15.17 3.66
N ILE A 52 16.79 14.07 3.13
CA ILE A 52 17.59 12.95 2.63
C ILE A 52 17.50 12.99 1.11
N MET A 53 18.61 13.31 0.47
CA MET A 53 18.73 13.23 -0.97
C MET A 53 19.54 11.97 -1.31
N LYS A 54 19.02 11.14 -2.22
CA LYS A 54 19.70 9.94 -2.71
C LYS A 54 19.88 10.02 -4.21
N LEU A 55 21.06 9.64 -4.68
CA LEU A 55 21.39 9.53 -6.09
C LEU A 55 21.66 8.06 -6.38
N LEU A 56 20.90 7.46 -7.29
CA LEU A 56 21.15 6.10 -7.74
C LEU A 56 21.80 6.16 -9.13
N THR A 57 22.94 5.51 -9.28
CA THR A 57 23.67 5.39 -10.54
C THR A 57 23.50 3.99 -11.14
N ASN A 58 23.65 3.86 -12.46
CA ASN A 58 23.76 2.57 -13.12
C ASN A 58 25.20 2.03 -13.04
N ASP A 59 25.41 0.80 -13.49
CA ASP A 59 26.72 0.13 -13.50
C ASP A 59 27.78 0.88 -14.34
N ASN A 60 27.34 1.82 -15.19
CA ASN A 60 28.21 2.68 -16.02
C ASN A 60 28.50 4.04 -15.36
N GLY A 61 28.06 4.26 -14.11
CA GLY A 61 28.25 5.50 -13.36
C GLY A 61 27.33 6.66 -13.76
N GLU A 62 26.32 6.46 -14.61
CA GLU A 62 25.33 7.50 -14.96
C GLU A 62 24.21 7.56 -13.93
N VAL A 63 23.75 8.77 -13.59
CA VAL A 63 22.64 8.98 -12.65
C VAL A 63 21.34 8.46 -13.25
N LYS A 64 20.84 7.34 -12.71
CA LYS A 64 19.59 6.67 -13.10
C LYS A 64 18.37 7.30 -12.44
N SER A 65 18.51 7.71 -11.18
CA SER A 65 17.42 8.36 -10.45
C SER A 65 17.94 9.33 -9.39
N VAL A 66 17.21 10.43 -9.25
CA VAL A 66 17.38 11.41 -8.17
C VAL A 66 16.16 11.29 -7.26
N GLU A 67 16.40 11.00 -5.98
CA GLU A 67 15.37 10.90 -4.95
C GLU A 67 15.54 12.03 -3.94
N LEU A 68 14.40 12.62 -3.57
CA LEU A 68 14.33 13.62 -2.53
C LEU A 68 13.27 13.19 -1.53
N ASP A 69 13.72 12.94 -0.31
CA ASP A 69 12.89 12.67 0.85
C ASP A 69 13.01 13.85 1.82
N LEU A 70 11.89 14.47 2.13
CA LEU A 70 11.77 15.61 3.03
C LEU A 70 11.03 15.15 4.29
N PRO A 71 11.71 14.46 5.22
CA PRO A 71 11.11 14.04 6.46
C PRO A 71 10.92 15.24 7.40
N THR A 72 9.80 15.24 8.11
CA THR A 72 9.57 16.16 9.22
C THR A 72 10.25 15.67 10.50
N LYS A 73 10.66 16.60 11.38
CA LYS A 73 11.14 16.28 12.74
C LYS A 73 10.02 15.94 13.72
N LEU A 74 8.77 16.08 13.31
CA LEU A 74 7.60 15.99 14.17
C LEU A 74 7.11 14.54 14.17
N GLY A 75 6.89 14.00 15.37
CA GLY A 75 6.20 12.71 15.54
C GLY A 75 4.70 12.84 15.25
N LEU A 76 3.90 11.90 15.76
CA LEU A 76 2.43 11.81 15.59
C LEU A 76 1.62 13.05 16.06
N ASN A 77 2.25 14.06 16.67
CA ASN A 77 1.63 15.27 17.20
C ASN A 77 1.99 16.54 16.40
N CYS A 78 2.13 16.42 15.07
CA CYS A 78 2.33 17.56 14.19
C CYS A 78 1.06 18.43 14.16
N ARG A 79 1.16 19.71 14.56
CA ARG A 79 0.00 20.63 14.48
C ARG A 79 -0.11 21.18 13.07
N GLU A 80 -1.31 21.61 12.68
CA GLU A 80 -1.57 22.24 11.37
C GLU A 80 -0.57 23.39 11.07
N MET A 81 -0.27 24.22 12.08
CA MET A 81 0.69 25.32 11.95
C MET A 81 2.10 24.83 11.60
N ASP A 82 2.49 23.66 12.11
CA ASP A 82 3.79 23.08 11.81
C ASP A 82 3.82 22.52 10.37
N MET A 83 2.72 21.90 9.91
CA MET A 83 2.59 21.42 8.52
C MET A 83 2.62 22.57 7.51
N LEU A 84 1.96 23.69 7.82
CA LEU A 84 1.99 24.91 7.01
C LEU A 84 3.39 25.53 6.96
N GLN A 85 4.08 25.55 8.10
CA GLN A 85 5.45 26.04 8.17
C GLN A 85 6.40 25.12 7.37
N HIS A 86 6.22 23.81 7.47
CA HIS A 86 6.99 22.84 6.70
C HIS A 86 6.76 22.98 5.19
N ALA A 87 5.51 23.13 4.75
CA ALA A 87 5.18 23.37 3.35
C ALA A 87 5.86 24.64 2.80
N LYS A 88 5.85 25.74 3.56
CA LYS A 88 6.57 26.98 3.18
C LYS A 88 8.07 26.74 3.04
N GLU A 89 8.66 25.98 3.94
CA GLU A 89 10.09 25.64 3.89
C GLU A 89 10.44 24.79 2.67
N ILE A 90 9.62 23.79 2.35
CA ILE A 90 9.74 22.99 1.13
C ILE A 90 9.67 23.89 -0.11
N PHE A 91 8.75 24.85 -0.12
CA PHE A 91 8.60 25.80 -1.23
C PHE A 91 9.79 26.76 -1.37
N CYS A 92 10.31 27.29 -0.27
CA CYS A 92 11.53 28.08 -0.28
C CYS A 92 12.71 27.27 -0.82
N PHE A 93 12.81 25.99 -0.46
CA PHE A 93 13.84 25.09 -0.98
C PHE A 93 13.64 24.81 -2.47
N PHE A 94 12.40 24.57 -2.90
CA PHE A 94 12.04 24.40 -4.31
C PHE A 94 12.43 25.62 -5.15
N ASP A 95 12.10 26.83 -4.69
CA ASP A 95 12.44 28.07 -5.39
C ASP A 95 13.96 28.30 -5.46
N ALA A 96 14.69 27.94 -4.41
CA ALA A 96 16.16 28.03 -4.38
C ALA A 96 16.85 26.95 -5.25
N THR A 97 16.21 25.80 -5.47
CA THR A 97 16.81 24.63 -6.15
C THR A 97 16.01 24.14 -7.35
N THR A 98 15.37 25.04 -8.09
CA THR A 98 14.53 24.70 -9.25
C THR A 98 15.19 23.76 -10.27
N ASN A 99 16.49 23.90 -10.52
CA ASN A 99 17.25 23.01 -11.41
C ASN A 99 17.35 21.57 -10.90
N LEU A 100 17.38 21.36 -9.58
CA LEU A 100 17.37 20.03 -8.98
C LEU A 100 16.01 19.35 -9.22
N PHE A 101 14.92 20.05 -8.94
CA PHE A 101 13.56 19.53 -9.09
C PHE A 101 13.24 19.12 -10.53
N ARG A 102 13.79 19.81 -11.54
CA ARG A 102 13.63 19.41 -12.96
C ARG A 102 14.15 18.00 -13.26
N HIS A 103 15.16 17.54 -12.52
CA HIS A 103 15.79 16.23 -12.71
C HIS A 103 15.30 15.20 -11.70
N LEU A 104 14.39 15.58 -10.80
CA LEU A 104 13.88 14.70 -9.77
C LEU A 104 13.03 13.58 -10.39
N THR A 105 13.33 12.36 -9.99
CA THR A 105 12.60 11.16 -10.46
C THR A 105 11.71 10.57 -9.38
N ARG A 106 12.05 10.78 -8.10
CA ARG A 106 11.28 10.26 -6.96
C ARG A 106 11.15 11.33 -5.89
N LEU A 107 9.93 11.60 -5.46
CA LEU A 107 9.61 12.63 -4.47
C LEU A 107 8.83 11.99 -3.32
N PHE A 108 9.32 12.18 -2.10
CA PHE A 108 8.67 11.74 -0.87
C PHE A 108 8.42 12.96 0.01
N LEU A 109 7.14 13.24 0.26
CA LEU A 109 6.68 14.36 1.09
C LEU A 109 5.97 13.83 2.33
N HIS A 110 6.22 14.49 3.47
CA HIS A 110 5.71 14.07 4.76
C HIS A 110 5.17 15.27 5.53
N ASN A 111 3.99 15.15 6.13
CA ASN A 111 3.43 16.10 7.10
C ASN A 111 3.45 17.56 6.61
N ALA A 112 2.90 17.81 5.43
CA ALA A 112 2.90 19.14 4.80
C ALA A 112 1.52 19.54 4.29
N ARG A 113 1.10 20.77 4.63
CA ARG A 113 -0.15 21.39 4.20
C ARG A 113 0.17 22.45 3.18
N PHE A 114 0.01 22.12 1.90
CA PHE A 114 0.28 23.01 0.79
C PHE A 114 -0.98 23.82 0.43
N ASP A 115 -0.83 24.94 -0.25
CA ASP A 115 -1.96 25.43 -1.05
C ASP A 115 -2.09 24.61 -2.35
N GLU A 116 -3.27 24.62 -2.97
CA GLU A 116 -3.55 23.83 -4.19
C GLU A 116 -2.59 24.19 -5.32
N LEU A 117 -2.29 25.49 -5.49
CA LEU A 117 -1.40 25.98 -6.54
C LEU A 117 0.05 25.55 -6.28
N GLN A 118 0.49 25.58 -5.04
CA GLN A 118 1.77 25.05 -4.58
C GLN A 118 1.88 23.58 -4.97
N MET A 119 1.01 22.71 -4.48
CA MET A 119 1.08 21.27 -4.78
C MET A 119 1.15 21.00 -6.29
N HIS A 120 0.29 21.67 -7.06
CA HIS A 120 0.30 21.57 -8.52
C HIS A 120 1.63 22.02 -9.13
N ARG A 121 2.18 23.17 -8.70
CA ARG A 121 3.47 23.68 -9.19
C ARG A 121 4.63 22.74 -8.87
N LEU A 122 4.67 22.20 -7.65
CA LEU A 122 5.73 21.28 -7.23
C LEU A 122 5.78 20.04 -8.13
N LEU A 123 4.62 19.40 -8.34
CA LEU A 123 4.51 18.20 -9.16
C LEU A 123 4.75 18.48 -10.66
N ASN A 124 4.26 19.61 -11.17
CA ASN A 124 4.37 19.96 -12.59
C ASN A 124 5.79 20.39 -13.00
N CYS A 125 6.56 21.00 -12.11
CA CYS A 125 7.92 21.46 -12.41
C CYS A 125 8.96 20.32 -12.49
N CYS A 126 8.61 19.12 -12.04
CA CYS A 126 9.51 17.97 -12.05
C CYS A 126 9.33 17.15 -13.34
N GLU A 127 10.02 17.54 -14.41
CA GLU A 127 9.87 16.95 -15.76
C GLU A 127 10.22 15.45 -15.84
N GLN A 128 11.06 14.95 -14.93
CA GLN A 128 11.50 13.56 -14.89
C GLN A 128 10.80 12.72 -13.80
N LEU A 129 9.82 13.31 -13.09
CA LEU A 129 9.19 12.69 -11.92
C LEU A 129 8.38 11.45 -12.33
N GLN A 130 8.71 10.32 -11.69
CA GLN A 130 8.13 9.01 -11.97
C GLN A 130 7.42 8.44 -10.73
N HIS A 131 7.97 8.71 -9.54
CA HIS A 131 7.49 8.13 -8.29
C HIS A 131 7.15 9.24 -7.29
N VAL A 132 5.90 9.27 -6.83
CA VAL A 132 5.44 10.26 -5.85
C VAL A 132 4.85 9.55 -4.65
N VAL A 133 5.32 9.91 -3.46
CA VAL A 133 4.75 9.45 -2.19
C VAL A 133 4.39 10.66 -1.36
N LEU A 134 3.12 10.76 -0.99
CA LEU A 134 2.61 11.76 -0.07
C LEU A 134 2.15 11.04 1.20
N ASN A 135 2.74 11.41 2.35
CA ASN A 135 2.37 10.89 3.66
C ASN A 135 1.90 12.05 4.54
N ASP A 136 0.70 11.94 5.12
CA ASP A 136 0.13 12.97 5.99
C ASP A 136 0.16 14.37 5.33
N CYS A 137 -0.12 14.43 4.03
CA CYS A 137 -0.14 15.69 3.27
C CYS A 137 -1.59 16.08 2.94
N ASP A 138 -1.86 17.38 2.89
CA ASP A 138 -3.14 17.92 2.47
C ASP A 138 -3.00 19.26 1.74
N THR A 139 -4.13 19.76 1.22
CA THR A 139 -4.24 21.07 0.58
C THR A 139 -5.25 21.99 1.26
N GLY A 140 -5.46 21.79 2.57
CA GLY A 140 -6.55 22.40 3.31
C GLY A 140 -7.63 21.41 3.73
N ASP A 141 -8.52 21.87 4.62
CA ASP A 141 -9.66 21.08 5.09
C ASP A 141 -10.65 20.83 3.95
N GLU A 142 -11.20 19.61 3.89
CA GLU A 142 -12.13 19.18 2.84
C GLU A 142 -11.59 19.40 1.41
N SER A 143 -10.26 19.40 1.25
CA SER A 143 -9.63 19.78 -0.01
C SER A 143 -9.71 18.68 -1.06
N VAL A 144 -9.73 19.12 -2.33
CA VAL A 144 -9.75 18.23 -3.50
C VAL A 144 -8.39 18.29 -4.19
N LEU A 145 -7.65 17.17 -4.17
CA LEU A 145 -6.38 17.09 -4.90
C LEU A 145 -6.66 16.75 -6.36
N LYS A 146 -6.55 17.75 -7.24
CA LYS A 146 -6.68 17.54 -8.69
C LYS A 146 -5.31 17.40 -9.36
N ILE A 147 -5.06 16.23 -9.95
CA ILE A 147 -3.85 15.96 -10.73
C ILE A 147 -4.20 15.87 -12.21
N ASN A 148 -3.84 16.91 -12.95
CA ASN A 148 -4.02 16.99 -14.40
C ASN A 148 -2.67 17.27 -15.09
N MET A 149 -1.93 16.20 -15.41
CA MET A 149 -0.54 16.28 -15.83
C MET A 149 -0.32 15.43 -17.10
N PRO A 150 -0.79 15.88 -18.27
CA PRO A 150 -0.77 15.08 -19.50
C PRO A 150 0.64 14.75 -20.01
N ASN A 151 1.64 15.56 -19.67
CA ASN A 151 3.03 15.35 -20.08
C ASN A 151 3.88 14.67 -19.00
N SER A 152 3.28 14.32 -17.85
CA SER A 152 4.02 13.76 -16.72
C SER A 152 4.51 12.34 -17.00
N LYS A 153 5.62 12.00 -16.36
CA LYS A 153 6.21 10.65 -16.36
C LYS A 153 5.84 9.84 -15.12
N ILE A 154 4.95 10.36 -14.27
CA ILE A 154 4.52 9.69 -13.04
C ILE A 154 3.91 8.33 -13.41
N SER A 155 4.60 7.28 -12.97
CA SER A 155 4.19 5.88 -13.12
C SER A 155 3.71 5.29 -11.78
N TYR A 156 4.18 5.83 -10.66
CA TYR A 156 3.80 5.38 -9.32
C TYR A 156 3.32 6.55 -8.46
N LEU A 157 2.14 6.39 -7.87
CA LEU A 157 1.58 7.32 -6.90
C LEU A 157 1.15 6.58 -5.63
N LYS A 158 1.71 7.00 -4.49
CA LYS A 158 1.29 6.54 -3.16
C LYS A 158 0.79 7.70 -2.30
N LEU A 159 -0.39 7.54 -1.72
CA LEU A 159 -1.01 8.47 -0.79
C LEU A 159 -1.27 7.71 0.51
N CYS A 160 -0.69 8.17 1.62
CA CYS A 160 -0.92 7.56 2.94
C CYS A 160 -1.40 8.61 3.92
N SER A 161 -2.51 8.33 4.60
CA SER A 161 -3.08 9.18 5.65
C SER A 161 -3.26 10.64 5.20
N CYS A 162 -3.52 10.86 3.91
CA CYS A 162 -3.69 12.19 3.35
C CYS A 162 -5.13 12.66 3.54
N CYS A 163 -5.30 13.86 4.09
CA CYS A 163 -6.60 14.43 4.47
C CYS A 163 -7.32 15.14 3.31
N PHE A 164 -7.42 14.49 2.15
CA PHE A 164 -8.21 14.99 1.02
C PHE A 164 -9.64 14.44 1.07
N GLU A 165 -10.65 15.30 0.92
CA GLU A 165 -12.05 14.84 0.75
C GLU A 165 -12.19 14.05 -0.55
N LYS A 166 -11.42 14.42 -1.59
CA LYS A 166 -11.40 13.72 -2.88
C LYS A 166 -10.08 13.88 -3.63
N VAL A 167 -9.61 12.81 -4.27
CA VAL A 167 -8.47 12.84 -5.19
C VAL A 167 -8.94 12.64 -6.64
N GLU A 168 -8.72 13.64 -7.50
CA GLU A 168 -9.13 13.61 -8.90
C GLU A 168 -7.92 13.44 -9.83
N LEU A 169 -7.70 12.20 -10.28
CA LEU A 169 -6.65 11.87 -11.25
C LEU A 169 -7.18 12.11 -12.67
N SER A 170 -7.26 13.39 -13.06
CA SER A 170 -7.87 13.83 -14.32
C SER A 170 -7.11 13.35 -15.55
N CYS A 171 -5.78 13.44 -15.55
CA CYS A 171 -4.93 12.97 -16.64
C CYS A 171 -3.54 12.62 -16.13
N LEU A 172 -3.23 11.32 -16.11
CA LEU A 172 -1.92 10.77 -15.80
C LEU A 172 -1.65 9.58 -16.73
N PRO A 173 -1.20 9.82 -17.97
CA PRO A 173 -1.19 8.80 -19.00
C PRO A 173 -0.21 7.66 -18.75
N LYS A 174 0.84 7.90 -17.93
CA LYS A 174 1.88 6.91 -17.62
C LYS A 174 1.70 6.23 -16.26
N LEU A 175 0.67 6.57 -15.50
CA LEU A 175 0.42 6.00 -14.18
C LEU A 175 0.13 4.50 -14.34
N SER A 176 1.00 3.66 -13.78
CA SER A 176 0.87 2.20 -13.78
C SER A 176 0.44 1.65 -12.44
N GLU A 177 0.80 2.34 -11.34
CA GLU A 177 0.57 1.87 -9.98
C GLU A 177 -0.01 2.99 -9.11
N LEU A 178 -1.14 2.70 -8.46
CA LEU A 178 -1.75 3.56 -7.45
C LEU A 178 -1.84 2.82 -6.12
N HIS A 179 -1.32 3.43 -5.06
CA HIS A 179 -1.52 2.99 -3.70
C HIS A 179 -2.21 4.11 -2.90
N TYR A 180 -3.41 3.86 -2.40
CA TYR A 180 -4.09 4.79 -1.51
C TYR A 180 -4.40 4.11 -0.17
N GLU A 181 -3.80 4.64 0.89
CA GLU A 181 -3.95 4.21 2.27
C GLU A 181 -4.62 5.28 3.13
N SER A 182 -5.60 4.86 3.94
CA SER A 182 -6.26 5.67 4.97
C SER A 182 -6.83 7.00 4.46
N TRP A 183 -7.77 6.94 3.51
CA TRP A 183 -8.43 8.14 2.98
C TRP A 183 -9.56 8.66 3.88
N TYR A 184 -9.73 9.98 3.87
CA TYR A 184 -10.74 10.71 4.62
C TYR A 184 -11.76 11.34 3.68
N SER A 185 -12.80 10.59 3.33
CA SER A 185 -13.86 11.08 2.44
C SER A 185 -15.24 10.73 2.98
N LEU A 186 -16.16 11.70 2.94
CA LEU A 186 -17.59 11.48 3.18
C LEU A 186 -18.30 10.88 1.97
N SER A 187 -17.71 11.03 0.78
CA SER A 187 -18.33 10.73 -0.50
C SER A 187 -17.53 9.70 -1.31
N THR A 188 -17.01 10.07 -2.48
CA THR A 188 -16.18 9.21 -3.32
C THR A 188 -14.72 9.66 -3.16
N PRO A 189 -13.85 8.85 -2.54
CA PRO A 189 -12.51 9.28 -2.12
C PRO A 189 -11.58 9.60 -3.29
N PHE A 190 -11.81 9.00 -4.46
CA PHE A 190 -11.02 9.30 -5.65
C PHE A 190 -11.81 8.99 -6.93
N SER A 191 -11.38 9.60 -8.03
CA SER A 191 -11.93 9.32 -9.36
C SER A 191 -10.85 9.40 -10.43
N PHE A 192 -10.99 8.56 -11.44
CA PHE A 192 -10.10 8.51 -12.60
C PHE A 192 -10.70 9.23 -13.80
N GLY A 193 -9.87 10.03 -14.48
CA GLY A 193 -10.10 10.51 -15.83
C GLY A 193 -9.31 9.65 -16.83
N ILE A 194 -8.25 10.21 -17.40
CA ILE A 194 -7.41 9.55 -18.42
C ILE A 194 -6.19 8.91 -17.75
N VAL A 195 -6.27 7.60 -17.50
CA VAL A 195 -5.20 6.75 -16.89
C VAL A 195 -5.04 5.41 -17.64
N PRO A 196 -4.74 5.43 -18.96
CA PRO A 196 -4.73 4.24 -19.82
C PRO A 196 -3.73 3.15 -19.43
N CYS A 197 -2.69 3.47 -18.65
CA CYS A 197 -1.65 2.51 -18.24
C CYS A 197 -1.83 1.94 -16.83
N LEU A 198 -2.93 2.25 -16.12
CA LEU A 198 -3.09 1.85 -14.73
C LEU A 198 -3.33 0.34 -14.59
N GLU A 199 -2.31 -0.39 -14.16
CA GLU A 199 -2.29 -1.85 -14.09
C GLU A 199 -2.47 -2.38 -12.66
N GLU A 200 -1.94 -1.68 -11.64
CA GLU A 200 -2.06 -2.08 -10.23
C GLU A 200 -2.73 -0.99 -9.39
N VAL A 201 -3.72 -1.41 -8.60
CA VAL A 201 -4.37 -0.55 -7.60
C VAL A 201 -4.35 -1.25 -6.25
N ARG A 202 -3.86 -0.55 -5.23
CA ARG A 202 -3.85 -0.99 -3.84
C ARG A 202 -4.61 0.01 -2.98
N LEU A 203 -5.68 -0.46 -2.34
CA LEU A 203 -6.55 0.33 -1.49
C LEU A 203 -6.52 -0.25 -0.08
N VAL A 204 -5.98 0.52 0.86
CA VAL A 204 -5.85 0.13 2.26
C VAL A 204 -6.67 1.11 3.09
N CYS A 205 -7.71 0.66 3.78
CA CYS A 205 -8.50 1.60 4.59
C CYS A 205 -9.25 0.92 5.74
N CYS A 206 -9.00 1.44 6.93
CA CYS A 206 -9.83 1.25 8.11
C CYS A 206 -10.90 2.36 8.16
N MET A 207 -12.13 2.06 7.73
CA MET A 207 -13.18 3.09 7.63
C MET A 207 -13.56 3.70 8.98
N ALA A 208 -13.63 5.03 9.00
CA ALA A 208 -14.20 5.79 10.11
C ALA A 208 -15.73 5.61 10.19
N HIS A 209 -16.31 5.86 11.37
CA HIS A 209 -17.73 5.62 11.65
C HIS A 209 -18.70 6.44 10.77
N TYR A 210 -18.28 7.61 10.31
CA TYR A 210 -19.06 8.49 9.44
C TYR A 210 -18.98 8.11 7.96
N GLN A 211 -18.06 7.23 7.56
CA GLN A 211 -17.87 6.87 6.16
C GLN A 211 -18.84 5.77 5.70
N SER A 212 -19.35 5.93 4.48
CA SER A 212 -20.28 4.99 3.85
C SER A 212 -19.54 3.95 3.00
N GLY A 213 -20.20 2.83 2.69
CA GLY A 213 -19.60 1.83 1.82
C GLY A 213 -19.51 2.31 0.37
N HIS A 214 -18.52 1.82 -0.39
CA HIS A 214 -18.27 2.22 -1.76
C HIS A 214 -18.56 1.11 -2.76
N ASN A 215 -19.07 1.49 -3.94
CA ASN A 215 -19.16 0.61 -5.10
C ASN A 215 -17.82 0.64 -5.82
N LEU A 216 -17.13 -0.50 -5.87
CA LEU A 216 -15.84 -0.64 -6.52
C LEU A 216 -15.93 -0.37 -8.03
N SER A 217 -17.03 -0.77 -8.68
CA SER A 217 -17.25 -0.44 -10.11
C SER A 217 -17.29 1.06 -10.39
N LYS A 218 -17.73 1.87 -9.42
CA LYS A 218 -17.73 3.34 -9.52
C LYS A 218 -16.35 3.91 -9.21
N LEU A 219 -15.66 3.40 -8.18
CA LEU A 219 -14.34 3.87 -7.77
C LEU A 219 -13.28 3.62 -8.86
N LEU A 220 -13.32 2.45 -9.48
CA LEU A 220 -12.35 2.02 -10.50
C LEU A 220 -12.86 2.24 -11.93
N HIS A 221 -13.93 3.02 -12.10
CA HIS A 221 -14.44 3.38 -13.43
C HIS A 221 -13.36 4.13 -14.23
N GLY A 222 -13.20 3.78 -15.51
CA GLY A 222 -12.19 4.37 -16.39
C GLY A 222 -10.84 3.65 -16.40
N THR A 223 -10.73 2.51 -15.71
CA THR A 223 -9.54 1.64 -15.76
C THR A 223 -9.74 0.51 -16.78
N GLU A 224 -9.06 0.59 -17.93
CA GLU A 224 -9.23 -0.40 -19.01
C GLU A 224 -8.27 -1.59 -18.92
N VAL A 225 -7.10 -1.39 -18.30
CA VAL A 225 -5.99 -2.36 -18.31
C VAL A 225 -5.69 -2.99 -16.94
N LEU A 226 -6.54 -2.77 -15.93
CA LEU A 226 -6.31 -3.22 -14.56
C LEU A 226 -5.99 -4.73 -14.50
N ARG A 227 -4.81 -5.07 -13.99
CA ARG A 227 -4.26 -6.43 -13.88
C ARG A 227 -4.15 -6.92 -12.45
N ALA A 228 -3.91 -6.03 -11.50
CA ALA A 228 -3.74 -6.35 -10.09
C ALA A 228 -4.57 -5.42 -9.21
N LEU A 229 -5.31 -6.01 -8.28
CA LEU A 229 -6.10 -5.28 -7.29
C LEU A 229 -5.82 -5.83 -5.90
N THR A 230 -5.47 -4.95 -4.97
CA THR A 230 -5.37 -5.29 -3.55
C THR A 230 -6.33 -4.42 -2.75
N LEU A 231 -7.18 -5.05 -1.96
CA LEU A 231 -8.07 -4.40 -0.99
C LEU A 231 -7.67 -4.85 0.39
N ASP A 232 -7.38 -3.92 1.29
CA ASP A 232 -7.06 -4.22 2.69
C ASP A 232 -8.01 -3.45 3.62
N PHE A 233 -8.78 -4.20 4.41
CA PHE A 233 -9.76 -3.65 5.35
C PHE A 233 -9.19 -3.43 6.75
N GLN A 234 -7.93 -3.79 7.00
CA GLN A 234 -7.22 -3.62 8.28
C GLN A 234 -8.03 -4.12 9.51
N GLY A 235 -8.76 -5.23 9.36
CA GLY A 235 -9.57 -5.81 10.45
C GLY A 235 -10.86 -5.04 10.78
N ALA A 236 -11.19 -4.00 10.01
CA ALA A 236 -12.33 -3.13 10.23
C ALA A 236 -13.57 -3.58 9.43
N LYS A 237 -14.49 -2.64 9.15
CA LYS A 237 -15.66 -2.88 8.30
C LYS A 237 -15.24 -3.17 6.86
N VAL A 238 -15.84 -4.20 6.24
CA VAL A 238 -15.75 -4.40 4.79
C VAL A 238 -16.53 -3.29 4.11
N TRP A 239 -15.80 -2.30 3.59
CA TRP A 239 -16.38 -1.08 3.04
C TRP A 239 -16.85 -1.23 1.59
N MET A 240 -16.38 -2.27 0.90
CA MET A 240 -16.83 -2.61 -0.44
C MET A 240 -18.28 -3.14 -0.40
N LEU A 241 -19.17 -2.49 -1.14
CA LEU A 241 -20.57 -2.91 -1.27
C LEU A 241 -20.71 -4.16 -2.14
N PRO A 242 -21.71 -5.01 -1.88
CA PRO A 242 -21.96 -6.22 -2.66
C PRO A 242 -22.52 -5.89 -4.05
N GLU A 243 -21.65 -5.89 -5.06
CA GLU A 243 -22.00 -5.59 -6.45
C GLU A 243 -22.25 -6.84 -7.30
N GLY A 244 -21.77 -8.01 -6.84
CA GLY A 244 -21.94 -9.30 -7.51
C GLY A 244 -21.45 -9.28 -8.96
N GLN A 245 -22.32 -9.70 -9.89
CA GLN A 245 -22.00 -9.79 -11.32
C GLN A 245 -21.64 -8.46 -11.98
N LYS A 246 -21.97 -7.31 -11.37
CA LYS A 246 -21.56 -5.99 -11.91
C LYS A 246 -20.04 -5.81 -11.90
N LEU A 247 -19.32 -6.55 -11.06
CA LEU A 247 -17.85 -6.54 -11.01
C LEU A 247 -17.21 -7.27 -12.19
N HIS A 248 -17.97 -8.08 -12.94
CA HIS A 248 -17.42 -8.90 -14.02
C HIS A 248 -16.70 -8.07 -15.10
N SER A 249 -17.25 -6.90 -15.47
CA SER A 249 -16.60 -6.03 -16.45
C SER A 249 -15.25 -5.50 -15.94
N LEU A 250 -15.18 -5.12 -14.67
CA LEU A 250 -13.99 -4.60 -14.01
C LEU A 250 -12.93 -5.69 -13.79
N PHE A 251 -13.35 -6.91 -13.47
CA PHE A 251 -12.45 -8.01 -13.15
C PHE A 251 -12.09 -8.89 -14.36
N LYS A 252 -12.65 -8.62 -15.53
CA LYS A 252 -12.43 -9.40 -16.75
C LYS A 252 -10.96 -9.58 -17.11
N SER A 253 -10.15 -8.53 -16.96
CA SER A 253 -8.71 -8.51 -17.27
C SER A 253 -7.81 -8.80 -16.07
N LEU A 254 -8.40 -8.93 -14.88
CA LEU A 254 -7.68 -9.03 -13.62
C LEU A 254 -6.96 -10.38 -13.54
N SER A 255 -5.66 -10.32 -13.30
CA SER A 255 -4.80 -11.49 -13.14
C SER A 255 -4.50 -11.80 -11.68
N THR A 256 -4.55 -10.78 -10.82
CA THR A 256 -4.19 -10.87 -9.40
C THR A 256 -5.20 -10.12 -8.56
N LEU A 257 -5.73 -10.78 -7.53
CA LEU A 257 -6.69 -10.20 -6.58
C LEU A 257 -6.29 -10.59 -5.16
N PHE A 258 -6.04 -9.58 -4.34
CA PHE A 258 -5.71 -9.73 -2.93
C PHE A 258 -6.78 -9.07 -2.07
N ILE A 259 -7.34 -9.83 -1.13
CA ILE A 259 -8.32 -9.36 -0.15
C ILE A 259 -7.75 -9.56 1.25
N HIS A 260 -7.22 -8.48 1.82
CA HIS A 260 -6.51 -8.47 3.08
C HIS A 260 -7.33 -7.82 4.20
N GLY A 261 -6.85 -7.98 5.43
CA GLY A 261 -7.48 -7.38 6.60
C GLY A 261 -8.87 -7.94 6.89
N ILE A 262 -9.18 -9.16 6.47
CA ILE A 262 -10.51 -9.74 6.69
C ILE A 262 -10.64 -10.13 8.15
N TYR A 263 -11.47 -9.42 8.91
CA TYR A 263 -11.74 -9.79 10.30
C TYR A 263 -12.24 -11.24 10.39
N VAL A 264 -11.60 -12.04 11.26
CA VAL A 264 -11.87 -13.49 11.41
C VAL A 264 -13.36 -13.81 11.62
N GLY A 265 -14.11 -12.91 12.27
CA GLY A 265 -15.55 -13.05 12.52
C GLY A 265 -16.45 -12.97 11.28
N PHE A 266 -15.97 -12.44 10.15
CA PHE A 266 -16.75 -12.31 8.92
C PHE A 266 -16.82 -13.60 8.10
N GLY A 267 -15.89 -14.53 8.33
CA GLY A 267 -15.71 -15.70 7.47
C GLY A 267 -15.26 -15.33 6.05
N LEU A 268 -15.06 -16.35 5.23
CA LEU A 268 -14.39 -16.23 3.94
C LEU A 268 -15.27 -16.56 2.73
N SER A 269 -16.44 -17.18 2.95
CA SER A 269 -17.30 -17.67 1.86
C SER A 269 -17.69 -16.59 0.85
N TRP A 270 -17.91 -15.36 1.32
CA TRP A 270 -18.28 -14.24 0.47
C TRP A 270 -17.18 -13.87 -0.54
N THR A 271 -15.90 -14.09 -0.24
CA THR A 271 -14.79 -13.76 -1.15
C THR A 271 -14.82 -14.57 -2.45
N LYS A 272 -15.50 -15.72 -2.45
CA LYS A 272 -15.70 -16.55 -3.65
C LYS A 272 -16.53 -15.85 -4.72
N THR A 273 -17.42 -14.93 -4.37
CA THR A 273 -18.16 -14.17 -5.38
C THR A 273 -17.27 -13.23 -6.19
N LEU A 274 -16.19 -12.73 -5.57
CA LEU A 274 -15.19 -11.93 -6.26
C LEU A 274 -14.41 -12.80 -7.23
N LEU A 275 -14.08 -14.02 -6.81
CA LEU A 275 -13.43 -15.01 -7.65
C LEU A 275 -14.32 -15.40 -8.85
N GLU A 276 -15.62 -15.63 -8.63
CA GLU A 276 -16.59 -15.89 -9.71
C GLU A 276 -16.71 -14.72 -10.69
N ALA A 277 -16.56 -13.49 -10.22
CA ALA A 277 -16.58 -12.30 -11.07
C ALA A 277 -15.28 -12.09 -11.86
N ALA A 278 -14.19 -12.81 -11.56
CA ALA A 278 -12.86 -12.61 -12.12
C ALA A 278 -12.40 -13.81 -12.98
N PRO A 279 -12.92 -13.98 -14.22
CA PRO A 279 -12.71 -15.21 -15.00
C PRO A 279 -11.27 -15.49 -15.46
N SER A 280 -10.42 -14.46 -15.51
CA SER A 280 -9.03 -14.52 -15.97
C SER A 280 -8.01 -14.58 -14.82
N LEU A 281 -8.48 -14.73 -13.58
CA LEU A 281 -7.65 -14.59 -12.40
C LEU A 281 -6.64 -15.75 -12.30
N LYS A 282 -5.36 -15.42 -12.12
CA LYS A 282 -4.27 -16.39 -11.94
C LYS A 282 -3.91 -16.56 -10.48
N THR A 283 -3.86 -15.46 -9.74
CA THR A 283 -3.50 -15.43 -8.32
C THR A 283 -4.64 -14.84 -7.51
N PHE A 284 -5.11 -15.60 -6.52
CA PHE A 284 -6.09 -15.14 -5.55
C PHE A 284 -5.49 -15.23 -4.15
N GLY A 285 -5.41 -14.10 -3.47
CA GLY A 285 -4.89 -14.04 -2.11
C GLY A 285 -5.93 -13.52 -1.12
N ILE A 286 -5.96 -14.15 0.04
CA ILE A 286 -6.77 -13.74 1.18
C ILE A 286 -5.87 -13.62 2.41
N LYS A 287 -6.11 -12.61 3.24
CA LYS A 287 -5.42 -12.46 4.53
C LYS A 287 -6.42 -12.22 5.65
N VAL A 288 -6.45 -13.15 6.60
CA VAL A 288 -7.30 -13.07 7.78
C VAL A 288 -6.62 -12.22 8.84
N TRP A 289 -7.43 -11.36 9.46
CA TRP A 289 -7.04 -10.47 10.54
C TRP A 289 -7.64 -10.97 11.85
N ASP A 290 -6.76 -11.35 12.78
CA ASP A 290 -7.09 -11.91 14.10
C ASP A 290 -6.21 -11.29 15.19
N ASN A 291 -6.17 -9.96 15.24
CA ASN A 291 -5.42 -9.21 16.24
C ASN A 291 -6.34 -8.84 17.41
N VAL A 292 -6.08 -9.48 18.55
CA VAL A 292 -6.81 -9.25 19.82
C VAL A 292 -6.57 -7.83 20.37
N CYS A 293 -5.44 -7.21 20.02
CA CYS A 293 -5.09 -5.85 20.47
C CYS A 293 -6.06 -4.76 19.98
N ASP A 294 -6.80 -5.01 18.89
CA ASP A 294 -7.67 -4.00 18.29
C ASP A 294 -9.02 -3.85 19.02
N ASP A 295 -9.35 -4.76 19.94
CA ASP A 295 -10.63 -4.76 20.68
C ASP A 295 -10.61 -3.93 21.98
N ASN A 296 -9.47 -3.34 22.35
CA ASN A 296 -9.20 -2.97 23.75
C ASN A 296 -9.20 -1.47 24.12
N SER A 297 -9.71 -0.55 23.31
CA SER A 297 -9.95 0.83 23.79
C SER A 297 -11.31 1.41 23.37
N GLU A 298 -11.97 2.13 24.29
CA GLU A 298 -13.20 2.89 23.99
C GLU A 298 -12.96 3.98 22.92
N GLU A 299 -11.73 4.50 22.84
CA GLU A 299 -11.28 5.51 21.87
C GLU A 299 -11.25 4.96 20.44
N THR A 300 -10.74 3.74 20.24
CA THR A 300 -10.74 3.05 18.94
C THR A 300 -12.18 2.75 18.48
N ARG A 301 -13.11 2.47 19.41
CA ARG A 301 -14.54 2.22 19.09
C ARG A 301 -15.31 3.48 18.71
N SER A 302 -14.82 4.66 19.11
CA SER A 302 -15.41 5.97 18.82
C SER A 302 -15.05 6.45 17.40
N MET A 303 -13.80 6.25 16.96
CA MET A 303 -13.35 6.75 15.66
C MET A 303 -13.73 5.85 14.48
N TYR A 304 -13.67 4.52 14.65
CA TYR A 304 -13.86 3.58 13.54
C TYR A 304 -15.27 3.02 13.41
N ALA A 305 -15.65 2.66 12.19
CA ALA A 305 -16.93 2.03 11.93
C ALA A 305 -17.02 0.66 12.62
N LYS A 306 -18.21 0.33 13.12
CA LYS A 306 -18.48 -1.02 13.65
C LYS A 306 -18.14 -2.07 12.61
N ARG A 307 -17.38 -3.10 13.02
CA ARG A 307 -17.06 -4.27 12.20
C ARG A 307 -18.35 -4.88 11.66
N THR A 308 -18.56 -4.69 10.36
CA THR A 308 -19.69 -5.23 9.62
C THR A 308 -19.20 -5.73 8.27
N ASN A 309 -19.86 -6.77 7.78
CA ASN A 309 -19.65 -7.28 6.42
C ASN A 309 -21.00 -7.23 5.69
N PRO A 310 -21.15 -6.38 4.66
CA PRO A 310 -22.40 -6.25 3.91
C PRO A 310 -22.63 -7.42 2.94
N TRP A 311 -21.64 -8.28 2.75
CA TRP A 311 -21.75 -9.43 1.86
C TRP A 311 -22.49 -10.59 2.54
N PRO A 312 -23.31 -11.35 1.78
CA PRO A 312 -24.02 -12.49 2.32
C PRO A 312 -23.06 -13.58 2.79
N LYS A 313 -23.37 -14.19 3.94
CA LYS A 313 -22.53 -15.21 4.60
C LYS A 313 -22.44 -16.52 3.81
N ASN A 314 -23.51 -16.85 3.09
CA ASN A 314 -23.60 -18.04 2.26
C ASN A 314 -23.90 -17.61 0.83
N ASN A 315 -22.97 -17.88 -0.07
CA ASN A 315 -23.26 -17.96 -1.49
C ASN A 315 -22.94 -19.39 -1.89
N GLU A 316 -23.98 -20.14 -2.28
CA GLU A 316 -23.77 -21.37 -3.01
C GLU A 316 -23.12 -20.96 -4.33
N ALA A 317 -21.89 -21.44 -4.55
CA ALA A 317 -21.14 -21.14 -5.76
C ALA A 317 -21.88 -21.79 -6.93
N ASN A 318 -22.64 -20.99 -7.66
CA ASN A 318 -23.43 -21.43 -8.82
C ASN A 318 -22.66 -21.22 -10.13
N GLY A 319 -21.42 -20.72 -10.06
CA GLY A 319 -20.55 -20.51 -11.20
C GLY A 319 -19.90 -21.79 -11.72
N SER A 320 -19.53 -21.79 -13.00
CA SER A 320 -18.63 -22.79 -13.56
C SER A 320 -17.28 -22.80 -12.83
N ARG A 321 -16.59 -23.95 -12.86
CA ARG A 321 -15.23 -24.08 -12.30
C ARG A 321 -14.29 -23.03 -12.89
N HIS A 322 -13.40 -22.52 -12.05
CA HIS A 322 -12.41 -21.55 -12.46
C HIS A 322 -11.23 -22.24 -13.14
N THR A 323 -10.95 -21.89 -14.39
CA THR A 323 -9.96 -22.62 -15.22
C THR A 323 -8.58 -21.96 -15.30
N HIS A 324 -8.43 -20.71 -14.86
CA HIS A 324 -7.15 -19.98 -14.94
C HIS A 324 -6.45 -19.76 -13.59
N LEU A 325 -7.09 -20.12 -12.48
CA LEU A 325 -6.54 -19.87 -11.15
C LEU A 325 -5.46 -20.91 -10.88
N THR A 326 -4.22 -20.45 -10.77
CA THR A 326 -3.02 -21.28 -10.58
C THR A 326 -2.47 -21.15 -9.18
N ARG A 327 -2.72 -20.03 -8.49
CA ARG A 327 -2.17 -19.77 -7.16
C ARG A 327 -3.20 -19.24 -6.18
N LEU A 328 -3.29 -19.90 -5.02
CA LEU A 328 -4.00 -19.43 -3.83
C LEU A 328 -3.00 -19.00 -2.76
N GLU A 329 -3.16 -17.80 -2.21
CA GLU A 329 -2.42 -17.33 -1.04
C GLU A 329 -3.37 -17.14 0.14
N PHE A 330 -3.03 -17.70 1.29
CA PHE A 330 -3.84 -17.61 2.50
C PHE A 330 -2.94 -17.19 3.67
N GLY A 331 -2.91 -15.89 3.96
CA GLY A 331 -2.27 -15.35 5.15
C GLY A 331 -3.17 -15.36 6.38
N GLY A 332 -2.58 -15.55 7.57
CA GLY A 332 -3.33 -15.75 8.80
C GLY A 332 -4.06 -17.10 8.81
N PHE A 333 -3.48 -18.12 8.18
CA PHE A 333 -4.04 -19.45 8.17
C PHE A 333 -4.03 -20.07 9.57
N MET A 334 -5.08 -20.80 9.90
CA MET A 334 -5.25 -21.51 11.16
C MET A 334 -5.78 -22.89 10.83
N ALA A 335 -5.29 -23.93 11.51
CA ALA A 335 -5.70 -25.33 11.39
C ALA A 335 -7.11 -25.59 11.95
N VAL A 336 -8.08 -24.74 11.62
CA VAL A 336 -9.47 -24.82 12.05
C VAL A 336 -10.36 -25.27 10.90
N LYS A 337 -11.46 -25.95 11.25
CA LYS A 337 -12.41 -26.53 10.28
C LYS A 337 -12.84 -25.54 9.20
N LYS A 338 -13.09 -24.27 9.56
CA LYS A 338 -13.55 -23.24 8.62
C LYS A 338 -12.51 -22.88 7.56
N HIS A 339 -11.24 -22.74 7.92
CA HIS A 339 -10.17 -22.41 6.97
C HIS A 339 -9.89 -23.60 6.06
N LEU A 340 -9.85 -24.82 6.61
CA LEU A 340 -9.71 -26.06 5.84
C LEU A 340 -10.86 -26.23 4.84
N GLN A 341 -12.11 -26.01 5.27
CA GLN A 341 -13.28 -26.06 4.38
C GLN A 341 -13.21 -25.01 3.29
N PHE A 342 -12.71 -23.81 3.59
CA PHE A 342 -12.50 -22.78 2.59
C PHE A 342 -11.47 -23.22 1.55
N VAL A 343 -10.29 -23.66 1.98
CA VAL A 343 -9.21 -24.13 1.08
C VAL A 343 -9.71 -25.27 0.20
N ARG A 344 -10.31 -26.32 0.78
CA ARG A 344 -10.89 -27.44 0.01
C ARG A 344 -11.89 -26.95 -1.03
N SER A 345 -12.76 -26.02 -0.65
CA SER A 345 -13.73 -25.50 -1.60
C SER A 345 -13.10 -24.71 -2.75
N ILE A 346 -11.95 -24.04 -2.56
CA ILE A 346 -11.20 -23.44 -3.66
C ILE A 346 -10.52 -24.52 -4.51
N MET A 347 -9.96 -25.56 -3.89
CA MET A 347 -9.38 -26.71 -4.60
C MET A 347 -10.41 -27.40 -5.51
N ASP A 348 -11.65 -27.57 -5.03
CA ASP A 348 -12.75 -28.16 -5.81
C ASP A 348 -13.24 -27.24 -6.94
N TYR A 349 -13.16 -25.93 -6.71
CA TYR A 349 -13.64 -24.90 -7.63
C TYR A 349 -12.64 -24.58 -8.75
N ALA A 350 -11.34 -24.59 -8.46
CA ALA A 350 -10.27 -24.25 -9.39
C ALA A 350 -9.48 -25.50 -9.83
N SER A 351 -9.74 -25.99 -11.04
CA SER A 351 -9.11 -27.22 -11.55
C SER A 351 -7.64 -27.07 -11.94
N SER A 352 -7.21 -25.84 -12.21
CA SER A 352 -5.85 -25.50 -12.68
C SER A 352 -4.94 -25.02 -11.56
N LEU A 353 -5.32 -25.26 -10.30
CA LEU A 353 -4.57 -24.81 -9.15
C LEU A 353 -3.24 -25.59 -9.08
N GLU A 354 -2.14 -24.85 -9.09
CA GLU A 354 -0.77 -25.37 -9.08
C GLU A 354 -0.09 -25.12 -7.73
N THR A 355 -0.42 -24.04 -7.04
CA THR A 355 0.22 -23.65 -5.78
C THR A 355 -0.79 -23.15 -4.75
N ILE A 356 -0.69 -23.64 -3.52
CA ILE A 356 -1.40 -23.13 -2.35
C ILE A 356 -0.36 -22.72 -1.32
N LEU A 357 -0.26 -21.41 -1.07
CA LEU A 357 0.58 -20.85 -0.02
C LEU A 357 -0.27 -20.58 1.22
N LEU A 358 0.06 -21.24 2.33
CA LEU A 358 -0.54 -21.02 3.64
C LEU A 358 0.49 -20.31 4.51
N GLU A 359 0.23 -19.06 4.88
CA GLU A 359 1.12 -18.26 5.72
C GLU A 359 0.54 -18.12 7.13
N ASP A 360 1.41 -18.11 8.14
CA ASP A 360 1.02 -17.79 9.53
C ASP A 360 0.47 -16.36 9.63
N LYS A 361 -0.06 -15.99 10.80
CA LYS A 361 -0.48 -14.62 11.09
C LYS A 361 0.74 -13.69 11.11
N ASP A 362 0.51 -12.42 10.77
CA ASP A 362 1.53 -11.39 10.95
C ASP A 362 1.91 -11.26 12.43
N PRO A 363 3.20 -11.04 12.75
CA PRO A 363 3.63 -10.77 14.11
C PRO A 363 3.01 -9.46 14.59
N CYS A 364 2.46 -9.46 15.80
CA CYS A 364 1.88 -8.27 16.41
C CYS A 364 2.43 -8.14 17.84
N LYS A 365 3.31 -7.15 18.04
CA LYS A 365 4.01 -6.94 19.32
C LYS A 365 3.06 -6.85 20.50
N ASP A 366 1.93 -6.15 20.33
CA ASP A 366 0.94 -5.97 21.38
C ASP A 366 0.16 -7.26 21.66
N CYS A 367 -0.27 -7.99 20.62
CA CYS A 367 -0.89 -9.29 20.80
C CYS A 367 0.07 -10.31 21.42
N ASP A 368 1.35 -10.29 21.03
CA ASP A 368 2.37 -11.20 21.53
C ASP A 368 2.69 -10.92 23.00
N ALA A 369 2.71 -9.65 23.41
CA ALA A 369 2.85 -9.24 24.80
C ALA A 369 1.66 -9.68 25.67
N VAL A 370 0.42 -9.54 25.16
CA VAL A 370 -0.80 -10.02 25.84
C VAL A 370 -0.80 -11.55 25.95
N ASN A 371 -0.37 -12.26 24.91
CA ASN A 371 -0.28 -13.72 24.90
C ASN A 371 0.78 -14.26 25.89
N THR A 372 1.82 -13.48 26.17
CA THR A 372 2.86 -13.83 27.16
C THR A 372 2.34 -13.71 28.60
N ASN A 373 1.43 -12.78 28.88
CA ASN A 373 0.86 -12.54 30.21
C ASN A 373 -0.31 -13.47 30.55
N LEU A 374 -0.96 -14.07 29.54
CA LEU A 374 -2.02 -15.06 29.72
C LEU A 374 -1.47 -16.46 29.41
N ILE A 375 -0.96 -17.15 30.44
CA ILE A 375 -0.53 -18.57 30.37
C ILE A 375 -1.68 -19.53 29.91
N ARG A 376 -2.89 -19.04 29.61
CA ARG A 376 -4.04 -19.86 29.15
C ARG A 376 -5.01 -19.10 28.23
N SER A 377 -4.55 -18.54 27.11
CA SER A 377 -5.43 -18.42 25.93
C SER A 377 -5.11 -19.54 24.95
N SER A 378 -6.09 -20.40 24.68
CA SER A 378 -5.99 -21.59 23.82
C SER A 378 -5.82 -21.26 22.32
N THR A 379 -5.28 -20.09 21.98
CA THR A 379 -5.09 -19.54 20.62
C THR A 379 -3.66 -19.05 20.40
N GLY A 380 -2.66 -19.77 20.93
CA GLY A 380 -1.34 -19.78 20.28
C GLY A 380 -1.51 -20.08 18.79
N SER A 381 -0.66 -19.54 17.90
CA SER A 381 -0.86 -19.65 16.44
C SER A 381 -1.21 -21.09 16.09
N MET A 382 -2.47 -21.35 15.70
CA MET A 382 -2.94 -22.69 15.29
C MET A 382 -2.39 -23.04 13.90
N PHE A 383 -1.29 -22.43 13.52
CA PHE A 383 -0.58 -22.66 12.29
C PHE A 383 0.34 -23.87 12.44
N PRO A 384 0.36 -24.80 11.47
CA PRO A 384 1.16 -26.02 11.55
C PRO A 384 2.66 -25.70 11.35
N ARG A 385 3.44 -25.81 12.43
CA ARG A 385 4.87 -25.41 12.44
C ARG A 385 5.82 -26.56 12.13
N ASN A 386 5.43 -27.78 12.48
CA ASN A 386 6.25 -28.97 12.26
C ASN A 386 5.65 -29.87 11.18
N LYS A 387 6.49 -30.77 10.64
CA LYS A 387 6.11 -31.66 9.54
C LYS A 387 4.91 -32.56 9.88
N CYS A 388 4.80 -33.03 11.12
CA CYS A 388 3.68 -33.87 11.56
C CYS A 388 2.34 -33.12 11.51
N GLU A 389 2.31 -31.89 12.03
CA GLU A 389 1.12 -31.02 11.94
C GLU A 389 0.77 -30.70 10.48
N GLN A 390 1.77 -30.41 9.64
CA GLN A 390 1.57 -30.15 8.22
C GLN A 390 0.99 -31.38 7.51
N ASP A 391 1.52 -32.58 7.78
CA ASP A 391 1.02 -33.84 7.21
C ASP A 391 -0.44 -34.12 7.61
N ILE A 392 -0.83 -33.78 8.85
CA ILE A 392 -2.24 -33.86 9.30
C ILE A 392 -3.11 -32.91 8.48
N ILE A 393 -2.65 -31.68 8.23
CA ILE A 393 -3.39 -30.69 7.42
C ILE A 393 -3.51 -31.14 5.98
N LEU A 394 -2.45 -31.68 5.37
CA LEU A 394 -2.49 -32.24 4.02
C LEU A 394 -3.48 -33.40 3.92
N SER A 395 -3.44 -34.33 4.88
CA SER A 395 -4.38 -35.44 4.97
C SER A 395 -5.82 -34.94 5.10
N GLN A 396 -6.05 -33.95 5.97
CA GLN A 396 -7.36 -33.32 6.09
C GLN A 396 -7.77 -32.66 4.79
N LEU A 397 -6.92 -31.94 4.07
CA LEU A 397 -7.26 -31.34 2.78
C LEU A 397 -7.58 -32.37 1.68
N GLY A 398 -7.40 -33.67 1.94
CA GLY A 398 -7.63 -34.73 0.97
C GLY A 398 -6.50 -34.83 -0.05
N VAL A 399 -5.32 -34.27 0.27
CA VAL A 399 -4.12 -34.33 -0.56
C VAL A 399 -3.53 -35.73 -0.44
N GLY A 400 -3.95 -36.62 -1.32
CA GLY A 400 -3.31 -37.93 -1.53
C GLY A 400 -2.12 -37.83 -2.51
N VAL A 401 -1.56 -38.98 -2.88
CA VAL A 401 -0.43 -39.11 -3.84
C VAL A 401 -0.74 -38.51 -5.23
N SER A 402 -2.00 -38.19 -5.53
CA SER A 402 -2.49 -37.77 -6.85
C SER A 402 -2.91 -36.29 -6.95
N TYR A 403 -2.78 -35.49 -5.89
CA TYR A 403 -3.15 -34.07 -5.98
C TYR A 403 -2.02 -33.26 -6.62
N ALA A 404 -2.31 -32.56 -7.71
CA ALA A 404 -1.29 -31.93 -8.54
C ALA A 404 -0.74 -30.61 -7.97
N ALA A 405 -1.51 -29.90 -7.12
CA ALA A 405 -1.08 -28.62 -6.60
C ALA A 405 -0.11 -28.78 -5.43
N GLN A 406 0.95 -27.99 -5.42
CA GLN A 406 1.91 -27.90 -4.33
C GLN A 406 1.34 -27.06 -3.18
N ILE A 407 1.31 -27.61 -1.97
CA ILE A 407 0.94 -26.87 -0.75
C ILE A 407 2.20 -26.50 0.02
N ILE A 408 2.39 -25.20 0.26
CA ILE A 408 3.55 -24.62 0.91
C ILE A 408 3.10 -23.93 2.20
N PHE A 409 3.75 -24.25 3.32
CA PHE A 409 3.55 -23.59 4.61
C PHE A 409 4.69 -22.61 4.84
N LYS A 410 4.38 -21.34 5.17
CA LYS A 410 5.37 -20.28 5.34
C LYS A 410 5.17 -19.48 6.62
#